data_AF-A0A2V8ZQ43-F1
#
_entry.id   AF-A0A2V8ZQ43-F1
#
_cell.length_a   1.000
_cell.length_b   1.000
_cell.length_c   1.000
_cell.angle_alpha   90.00
_cell.angle_beta   90.00
_cell.angle_gamma   90.00
#
_symmetry.space_group_name_H-M   'P 1'
#
loop_
_entity.id
_entity.type
_entity.pdbx_description
1 polymer ?
#
loop_
_entity_poly.entity_id
_entity_poly.type
_entity_poly.pdbx_seq_one_letter_code
_entity_poly.pdbx_strand_id
1 'polypeptide(L)'
;MAGLVWKQMQSPDRQVERVQNVAGGAGSAMSLAQLSAWCATRFGKHSVGRDSGSRRYDIPWIVLDPARAKRQWDWRPTVLVEQILEEIAQHAQAHPEWLEVSGCA
;
A
#
# COMPACT_ATOMS: atom_id res chain seq x y z
N MET A 1 7.09 6.51 -4.29
CA MET A 1 6.38 7.82 -4.36
C MET A 1 7.34 9.00 -4.49
N ALA A 2 8.49 9.03 -3.80
CA ALA A 2 9.46 10.14 -3.85
C ALA A 2 9.82 10.59 -5.27
N GLY A 3 10.01 9.66 -6.21
CA GLY A 3 10.34 10.01 -7.60
C GLY A 3 9.25 10.78 -8.37
N LEU A 4 7.96 10.60 -8.04
CA LEU A 4 6.89 11.38 -8.70
C LEU A 4 6.84 12.82 -8.18
N VAL A 5 6.88 12.98 -6.87
CA VAL A 5 6.87 14.31 -6.23
C VAL A 5 8.08 15.12 -6.70
N TRP A 6 9.26 14.49 -6.77
CA TRP A 6 10.46 15.13 -7.30
C TRP A 6 10.28 15.60 -8.75
N LYS A 7 9.75 14.76 -9.65
CA LYS A 7 9.43 15.16 -11.03
C LYS A 7 8.45 16.34 -11.08
N GLN A 8 7.44 16.37 -10.21
CA GLN A 8 6.48 17.47 -10.12
C GLN A 8 7.14 18.78 -9.68
N MET A 9 8.02 18.73 -8.67
CA MET A 9 8.77 19.89 -8.19
C MET A 9 9.75 20.43 -9.24
N GLN A 10 10.34 19.56 -10.06
CA GLN A 10 11.22 19.95 -11.16
C GLN A 10 10.47 20.51 -12.38
N SER A 11 9.15 20.41 -12.43
CA SER A 11 8.34 20.86 -13.57
C SER A 11 7.02 21.47 -13.09
N PRO A 12 7.07 22.55 -12.28
CA PRO A 12 5.89 23.12 -11.64
C PRO A 12 4.88 23.71 -12.63
N ASP A 13 5.37 24.22 -13.76
CA ASP A 13 4.53 24.84 -14.80
C ASP A 13 3.97 23.84 -15.83
N ARG A 14 4.29 22.55 -15.68
CA ARG A 14 3.85 21.51 -16.60
C ARG A 14 2.32 21.42 -16.56
N GLN A 15 1.71 21.62 -17.73
CA GLN A 15 0.25 21.51 -17.87
C GLN A 15 -0.17 20.03 -17.84
N VAL A 16 -0.72 19.60 -16.71
CA VAL A 16 -1.21 18.25 -16.46
C VAL A 16 -2.55 18.31 -15.73
N GLU A 17 -3.28 17.19 -15.72
CA GLU A 17 -4.45 17.09 -14.86
C GLU A 17 -4.00 17.13 -13.39
N ARG A 18 -4.68 17.92 -12.54
CA ARG A 18 -4.21 18.13 -11.16
C ARG A 18 -4.30 16.90 -10.27
N VAL A 19 -5.35 16.10 -10.42
CA VAL A 19 -5.58 14.92 -9.59
C VAL A 19 -4.96 13.70 -10.25
N GLN A 20 -4.09 13.00 -9.52
CA GLN A 20 -3.41 11.80 -9.98
C GLN A 20 -3.67 10.66 -8.99
N ASN A 21 -4.15 9.53 -9.50
CA ASN A 21 -4.15 8.29 -8.72
C ASN A 21 -2.74 7.71 -8.71
N VAL A 22 -2.21 7.44 -7.53
CA VAL A 22 -0.87 6.89 -7.32
C VAL A 22 -1.02 5.59 -6.55
N ALA A 23 -1.10 4.47 -7.27
CA ALA A 23 -1.35 3.16 -6.69
C ALA A 23 -0.71 2.06 -7.54
N GLY A 24 -0.65 0.84 -6.98
CA GLY A 24 -0.18 -0.34 -7.68
C GLY A 24 -1.18 -0.92 -8.71
N GLY A 25 -2.40 -0.39 -8.77
CA GLY A 25 -3.46 -0.90 -9.64
C GLY A 25 -3.95 -2.29 -9.23
N ALA A 26 -4.66 -2.96 -10.15
CA ALA A 26 -5.21 -4.29 -9.90
C ALA A 26 -4.13 -5.34 -9.59
N GLY A 27 -2.93 -5.23 -10.17
CA GLY A 27 -1.84 -6.17 -9.93
C GLY A 27 -1.25 -6.12 -8.51
N SER A 28 -1.52 -5.04 -7.76
CA SER A 28 -1.11 -4.89 -6.36
C SER A 28 -2.29 -5.01 -5.39
N ALA A 29 -3.51 -5.23 -5.90
CA ALA A 29 -4.69 -5.34 -5.06
C ALA A 29 -4.71 -6.70 -4.34
N MET A 30 -5.01 -6.68 -3.05
CA MET A 30 -5.01 -7.87 -2.20
C MET A 30 -6.20 -7.81 -1.24
N SER A 31 -6.94 -8.91 -1.13
CA SER A 31 -7.99 -9.06 -0.12
C SER A 31 -7.40 -9.35 1.27
N LEU A 32 -8.17 -9.09 2.33
CA LEU A 32 -7.79 -9.44 3.70
C LEU A 32 -7.53 -10.95 3.87
N ALA A 33 -8.24 -11.80 3.13
CA ALA A 33 -8.03 -13.24 3.14
C ALA A 33 -6.68 -13.63 2.53
N GLN A 34 -6.32 -13.03 1.37
CA GLN A 34 -5.01 -13.24 0.75
C GLN A 34 -3.89 -12.74 1.66
N LEU A 35 -4.04 -11.55 2.26
CA LEU A 35 -3.05 -11.01 3.19
C LEU A 35 -2.88 -11.92 4.41
N SER A 36 -3.98 -12.41 4.97
CA SER A 36 -3.96 -13.35 6.10
C SER A 36 -3.25 -14.67 5.73
N ALA A 37 -3.45 -15.18 4.52
CA ALA A 37 -2.75 -16.36 4.02
C ALA A 37 -1.23 -16.12 3.87
N TRP A 38 -0.85 -14.93 3.39
CA TRP A 38 0.56 -14.53 3.32
C TRP A 38 1.18 -14.48 4.72
N CYS A 39 0.53 -13.82 5.68
CA CYS A 39 0.99 -13.76 7.07
C CYS A 39 1.12 -15.16 7.69
N ALA A 40 0.13 -16.04 7.45
CA ALA A 40 0.17 -17.42 7.95
C ALA A 40 1.35 -18.22 7.39
N THR A 41 1.75 -17.94 6.15
CA THR A 41 2.92 -18.56 5.50
C THR A 41 4.23 -18.03 6.11
N ARG A 42 4.33 -16.73 6.36
CA ARG A 42 5.57 -16.07 6.83
C ARG A 42 5.82 -16.20 8.33
N PHE A 43 4.76 -16.20 9.14
CA PHE A 43 4.85 -16.15 10.61
C PHE A 43 4.26 -17.38 11.30
N GLY A 44 3.71 -18.33 10.53
CA GLY A 44 2.95 -19.45 11.07
C GLY A 44 1.47 -19.11 11.25
N LYS A 45 0.65 -20.15 11.50
CA LYS A 45 -0.80 -20.01 11.61
C LYS A 45 -1.19 -19.20 12.83
N HIS A 46 -1.98 -18.15 12.60
CA HIS A 46 -2.61 -17.35 13.64
C HIS A 46 -4.13 -17.42 13.46
N SER A 47 -4.86 -17.64 14.55
CA SER A 47 -6.32 -17.66 14.51
C SER A 47 -6.85 -16.23 14.44
N VAL A 48 -7.31 -15.81 13.26
CA VAL A 48 -7.96 -14.51 13.07
C VAL A 48 -9.47 -14.67 13.31
N GLY A 49 -10.00 -13.95 14.29
CA GLY A 49 -11.43 -13.95 14.60
C GLY A 49 -12.26 -13.25 13.52
N ARG A 50 -13.53 -13.63 13.40
CA ARG A 50 -14.51 -12.86 12.60
C ARG A 50 -15.10 -11.76 13.47
N ASP A 51 -15.00 -10.54 13.00
CA ASP A 51 -15.69 -9.38 13.58
C ASP A 51 -16.92 -9.05 12.72
N SER A 52 -18.11 -9.20 13.28
CA SER A 52 -19.38 -8.88 12.62
C SER A 52 -19.83 -7.43 12.88
N GLY A 53 -19.03 -6.64 13.60
CA GLY A 53 -19.29 -5.24 13.84
C GLY A 53 -19.33 -4.46 12.52
N SER A 54 -20.29 -3.55 12.39
CA SER A 54 -20.30 -2.58 11.30
C SER A 54 -19.12 -1.62 11.49
N ARG A 55 -18.07 -1.80 10.68
CA ARG A 55 -16.97 -0.83 10.58
C ARG A 55 -17.41 0.36 9.75
N ARG A 56 -17.99 1.36 10.43
CA ARG A 56 -18.45 2.58 9.78
C ARG A 56 -17.29 3.16 8.98
N TYR A 57 -17.52 3.48 7.71
CA TYR A 57 -16.55 4.01 6.74
C TYR A 57 -15.60 2.99 6.07
N ASP A 58 -15.68 1.70 6.39
CA ASP A 58 -14.95 0.70 5.60
C ASP A 58 -15.55 0.59 4.19
N ILE A 59 -14.67 0.62 3.19
CA ILE A 59 -15.04 0.39 1.80
C ILE A 59 -14.77 -1.09 1.48
N PRO A 60 -15.74 -1.86 0.94
CA PRO A 60 -15.56 -3.29 0.68
C PRO A 60 -14.37 -3.62 -0.23
N TRP A 61 -14.09 -2.77 -1.20
CA TRP A 61 -12.91 -2.85 -2.04
C TRP A 61 -12.62 -1.48 -2.68
N ILE A 62 -11.34 -1.17 -2.87
CA ILE A 62 -10.89 0.00 -3.64
C ILE A 62 -9.66 -0.39 -4.44
N VAL A 63 -9.70 -0.13 -5.74
CA VAL A 63 -8.56 -0.29 -6.64
C VAL A 63 -8.48 0.97 -7.48
N LEU A 64 -7.33 1.64 -7.43
CA LEU A 64 -7.11 2.89 -8.17
C LEU A 64 -6.34 2.61 -9.46
N ASP A 65 -6.78 3.20 -10.56
CA ASP A 65 -6.06 3.14 -11.84
C ASP A 65 -4.95 4.20 -11.91
N PRO A 66 -3.66 3.82 -11.97
CA PRO A 66 -2.54 4.75 -12.08
C PRO A 66 -2.22 5.19 -13.52
N ALA A 67 -3.04 4.84 -14.52
CA ALA A 67 -2.73 5.10 -15.93
C ALA A 67 -2.50 6.59 -16.22
N ARG A 68 -3.17 7.51 -15.51
CA ARG A 68 -2.95 8.95 -15.66
C ARG A 68 -1.53 9.37 -15.22
N ALA A 69 -1.09 8.89 -14.05
CA ALA A 69 0.25 9.17 -13.53
C ALA A 69 1.33 8.59 -14.47
N LYS A 70 1.07 7.40 -15.04
CA LYS A 70 1.93 6.82 -16.08
C LYS A 70 2.01 7.70 -17.32
N ARG A 71 0.87 8.12 -17.89
CA ARG A 71 0.88 8.95 -19.12
C ARG A 71 1.51 10.33 -18.91
N GLN A 72 1.21 11.00 -17.80
CA GLN A 72 1.60 12.39 -17.59
C GLN A 72 2.98 12.55 -16.95
N TRP A 73 3.48 11.54 -16.24
CA TRP A 73 4.74 11.63 -15.50
C TRP A 73 5.71 10.48 -15.76
N ASP A 74 5.35 9.53 -16.65
CA ASP A 74 6.05 8.24 -16.80
C ASP A 74 6.32 7.60 -15.43
N TRP A 75 5.31 7.67 -14.56
CA TRP A 75 5.38 7.07 -13.24
C TRP A 75 4.74 5.68 -13.26
N ARG A 76 5.42 4.73 -12.62
CA ARG A 76 4.93 3.38 -12.37
C ARG A 76 5.36 2.94 -10.97
N PRO A 77 4.56 2.12 -10.27
CA PRO A 77 5.02 1.45 -9.07
C PRO A 77 6.25 0.59 -9.43
N THR A 78 7.28 0.65 -8.59
CA THR A 78 8.54 -0.10 -8.79
C THR A 78 8.76 -1.18 -7.74
N VAL A 79 7.98 -1.15 -6.67
CA VAL A 79 8.01 -2.13 -5.57
C VAL A 79 6.75 -2.98 -5.69
N LEU A 80 6.93 -4.30 -5.74
CA LEU A 80 5.84 -5.26 -5.82
C LEU A 80 5.16 -5.42 -4.46
N VAL A 81 3.90 -5.85 -4.44
CA VAL A 81 3.14 -6.02 -3.19
C VAL A 81 3.83 -7.01 -2.26
N GLU A 82 4.38 -8.10 -2.78
CA GLU A 82 5.12 -9.11 -2.01
C GLU A 82 6.39 -8.53 -1.37
N GLN A 83 7.08 -7.63 -2.07
CA GLN A 83 8.27 -6.94 -1.54
C GLN A 83 7.89 -5.98 -0.42
N ILE A 84 6.79 -5.22 -0.59
CA ILE A 84 6.27 -4.33 0.46
C ILE A 84 5.94 -5.14 1.72
N LEU A 85 5.24 -6.28 1.57
CA LEU A 85 4.89 -7.13 2.71
C LEU A 85 6.12 -7.68 3.43
N GLU A 86 7.13 -8.15 2.68
CA GLU A 86 8.36 -8.67 3.26
C GLU A 86 9.19 -7.56 3.94
N GLU A 87 9.29 -6.36 3.36
CA GLU A 87 9.97 -5.22 3.98
C GLU A 87 9.30 -4.80 5.30
N ILE A 88 7.96 -4.73 5.32
CA ILE A 88 7.19 -4.46 6.55
C ILE A 88 7.45 -5.55 7.61
N ALA A 89 7.43 -6.81 7.21
CA ALA A 89 7.68 -7.95 8.09
C ALA A 89 9.08 -7.90 8.71
N GLN A 90 10.10 -7.64 7.88
CA GLN A 90 11.49 -7.53 8.33
C GLN A 90 11.67 -6.35 9.27
N HIS A 91 11.07 -5.20 8.95
CA HIS A 91 11.14 -4.02 9.81
C HIS A 91 10.51 -4.29 11.18
N ALA A 92 9.30 -4.85 11.22
CA ALA A 92 8.62 -5.18 12.48
C ALA A 92 9.41 -6.20 13.34
N GLN A 93 10.11 -7.15 12.69
CA GLN A 93 10.96 -8.11 13.40
C GLN A 93 12.26 -7.48 13.94
N ALA A 94 12.86 -6.56 13.18
CA ALA A 94 14.08 -5.86 13.57
C ALA A 94 13.84 -4.78 14.64
N HIS A 95 12.62 -4.25 14.69
CA HIS A 95 12.21 -3.16 15.58
C HIS A 95 10.92 -3.51 16.33
N PRO A 96 10.97 -4.45 17.30
CA PRO A 96 9.79 -4.87 18.05
C PRO A 96 9.11 -3.73 18.82
N GLU A 97 9.86 -2.69 19.21
CA GLU A 97 9.36 -1.47 19.86
C GLU A 97 8.54 -0.57 18.93
N TRP A 98 8.62 -0.79 17.62
CA TRP A 98 8.08 0.14 16.62
C TRP A 98 6.58 0.39 16.78
N LEU A 99 5.79 -0.63 17.11
CA LEU A 99 4.34 -0.50 17.29
C LEU A 99 3.98 0.37 18.50
N GLU A 100 4.75 0.26 19.59
CA GLU A 100 4.57 1.06 20.81
C GLU A 100 4.84 2.55 20.51
N VAL A 101 5.91 2.83 19.76
CA VAL A 101 6.28 4.20 19.39
C VAL A 101 5.31 4.81 18.35
N SER A 102 4.67 3.99 17.53
CA SER A 102 3.77 4.42 16.47
C SER A 102 2.32 4.67 16.93
N GLY A 103 2.04 4.54 18.23
CA GLY A 103 0.70 4.76 18.81
C GLY A 103 -0.30 3.64 18.50
N CYS A 104 0.17 2.47 18.09
CA CYS A 104 -0.65 1.26 17.97
C CYS A 104 -0.46 0.40 19.23
N ALA A 105 -0.99 0.86 20.36
CA ALA A 105 -1.12 0.09 21.59
C ALA A 105 -2.51 0.31 22.19
#